data_AF-A0A1J8PW76-F1
#
_entry.id   AF-A0A1J8PW76-F1
#
_cell.length_a   1.000
_cell.length_b   1.000
_cell.length_c   1.000
_cell.angle_alpha   90.00
_cell.angle_beta   90.00
_cell.angle_gamma   90.00
#
_symmetry.space_group_name_H-M   'P 1'
#
loop_
_entity.id
_entity.type
_entity.pdbx_description
1 polymer ?
#
loop_
_entity_poly.entity_id
_entity_poly.type
_entity_poly.pdbx_seq_one_letter_code
_entity_poly.pdbx_strand_id
1 'polypeptide(L)'
;MTPNYKSWSKEDLIARLKQLELETKTSTTATITTTKHPKIPHSSTSKSLHSASHPWRKIAIKLCYSGWEYNGLAYQNGPARLPTVGDVSFKAFVNARLVDEKAAWMAVDRRNVEGQIEE
;
A
#
# COMPACT_ATOMS: atom_id res chain seq x y z
N MET A 1 -13.23 -19.10 15.79
CA MET A 1 -14.69 -18.85 15.88
C MET A 1 -14.90 -17.35 15.91
N THR A 2 -15.73 -16.80 15.03
CA THR A 2 -16.03 -15.35 15.01
C THR A 2 -17.06 -15.02 16.09
N PRO A 3 -16.81 -14.05 16.98
CA PRO A 3 -17.79 -13.65 17.98
C PRO A 3 -19.01 -13.01 17.30
N ASN A 4 -20.22 -13.41 17.69
CA ASN A 4 -21.45 -12.78 17.23
C ASN A 4 -21.76 -11.55 18.10
N TYR A 5 -21.53 -10.36 17.55
CA TYR A 5 -21.69 -9.08 18.26
C TYR A 5 -23.12 -8.56 18.28
N LYS A 6 -24.07 -9.21 17.59
CA LYS A 6 -25.44 -8.70 17.43
C LYS A 6 -26.26 -8.70 18.73
N SER A 7 -25.92 -9.58 19.68
CA SER A 7 -26.61 -9.72 20.97
C SER A 7 -25.94 -8.96 22.12
N TRP A 8 -24.93 -8.14 21.84
CA TRP A 8 -24.15 -7.48 22.89
C TRP A 8 -24.75 -6.12 23.26
N SER A 9 -24.67 -5.77 24.54
CA SER A 9 -24.99 -4.42 24.99
C SER A 9 -23.88 -3.45 24.58
N LYS A 10 -24.17 -2.14 24.67
CA LYS A 10 -23.19 -1.09 24.39
C LYS A 10 -21.98 -1.22 25.32
N GLU A 11 -22.22 -1.57 26.57
CA GLU A 11 -21.22 -1.73 27.62
C GLU A 11 -20.29 -2.93 27.31
N ASP A 12 -20.85 -4.03 26.83
CA ASP A 12 -20.08 -5.22 26.43
C ASP A 12 -19.14 -4.93 25.25
N LEU A 13 -19.62 -4.16 24.28
CA LEU A 13 -18.83 -3.74 23.11
C LEU A 13 -17.66 -2.85 23.54
N ILE A 14 -17.90 -1.90 24.45
CA ILE A 14 -16.86 -1.03 25.00
C ILE A 14 -15.83 -1.85 25.78
N ALA A 15 -16.27 -2.81 26.59
CA ALA A 15 -15.38 -3.68 27.35
C ALA A 15 -14.46 -4.50 26.44
N ARG A 16 -15.00 -5.04 25.34
CA ARG A 16 -14.22 -5.80 24.36
C ARG A 16 -13.26 -4.94 23.56
N LEU A 17 -13.65 -3.72 23.20
CA LEU A 17 -12.75 -2.78 22.55
C LEU A 17 -11.52 -2.51 23.42
N LYS A 18 -11.74 -2.23 24.72
CA LYS A 18 -10.65 -2.03 25.69
C LYS A 18 -9.73 -3.25 25.81
N GLN A 19 -10.29 -4.46 25.77
CA GLN A 19 -9.50 -5.70 25.79
C GLN A 19 -8.62 -5.84 24.54
N LEU A 20 -9.17 -5.57 23.35
CA LEU A 20 -8.44 -5.65 22.08
C LEU A 20 -7.31 -4.61 21.99
N GLU A 21 -7.53 -3.41 22.52
CA GLU A 21 -6.49 -2.37 22.61
C GLU A 21 -5.32 -2.80 23.50
N LEU A 22 -5.60 -3.52 24.61
CA LEU A 22 -4.57 -4.05 25.49
C LEU A 22 -3.76 -5.16 24.82
N GLU A 23 -4.45 -6.10 24.15
CA GLU A 23 -3.84 -7.23 23.44
C GLU A 23 -2.96 -6.77 22.26
N THR A 24 -3.37 -5.70 21.58
CA THR A 24 -2.58 -5.10 20.49
C THR A 24 -1.32 -4.40 21.03
N LYS A 25 -1.40 -3.74 22.20
CA LYS A 25 -0.24 -3.10 22.85
C LYS A 25 0.79 -4.12 23.33
N THR A 26 0.37 -5.26 23.87
CA THR A 26 1.29 -6.32 24.31
C THR A 26 1.93 -7.05 23.13
N SER A 27 1.19 -7.31 22.05
CA SER A 27 1.72 -7.94 20.84
C SER A 27 2.74 -7.07 20.09
N THR A 28 2.57 -5.74 20.14
CA THR A 28 3.53 -4.79 19.57
C THR A 28 4.83 -4.71 20.39
N THR A 29 4.76 -4.89 21.71
CA THR A 29 5.96 -4.84 22.58
C THR A 29 6.80 -6.12 22.51
N ALA A 30 6.17 -7.28 22.30
CA ALA A 30 6.87 -8.56 22.16
C ALA A 30 7.55 -8.79 20.80
N THR A 31 7.27 -7.96 19.78
CA THR A 31 7.85 -8.11 18.43
C THR A 31 8.96 -7.08 18.14
N ILE A 32 9.25 -6.15 19.07
CA ILE A 32 10.33 -5.16 18.91
C ILE A 32 11.64 -5.62 19.59
N THR A 33 11.66 -6.77 20.25
CA THR A 33 12.89 -7.39 20.74
C THR A 33 13.48 -8.34 19.69
N THR A 34 14.55 -7.87 19.04
CA THR A 34 15.63 -8.67 18.44
C THR A 34 15.30 -9.50 17.20
N THR A 35 14.87 -8.88 16.12
CA THR A 35 15.48 -9.20 14.82
C THR A 35 16.66 -8.27 14.61
N LYS A 36 17.83 -8.73 15.07
CA LYS A 36 19.10 -8.29 14.49
C LYS A 36 19.01 -8.63 13.01
N HIS A 37 18.50 -7.69 12.21
CA HIS A 37 18.72 -7.73 10.77
C HIS A 37 20.22 -7.97 10.61
N PRO A 38 20.65 -9.04 9.90
CA PRO A 38 22.05 -9.17 9.56
C PRO A 38 22.41 -7.86 8.90
N LYS A 39 23.34 -7.11 9.51
CA LYS A 39 23.95 -5.95 8.91
C LYS A 39 24.62 -6.50 7.66
N ILE A 40 23.91 -6.50 6.55
CA ILE A 40 24.52 -6.62 5.24
C ILE A 40 25.61 -5.55 5.29
N PRO A 41 26.89 -5.92 5.14
CA PRO A 41 27.92 -4.91 5.06
C PRO A 41 27.55 -4.08 3.84
N HIS A 42 26.96 -2.91 4.07
CA HIS A 42 26.85 -1.88 3.07
C HIS A 42 28.29 -1.54 2.75
N SER A 43 28.82 -2.18 1.71
CA SER A 43 30.06 -1.75 1.08
C SER A 43 29.86 -0.27 0.83
N SER A 44 30.59 0.54 1.59
CA SER A 44 30.56 2.01 1.55
C SER A 44 31.18 2.55 0.28
N THR A 45 31.22 1.76 -0.80
CA THR A 45 31.17 2.31 -2.14
C THR A 45 29.81 2.97 -2.28
N SER A 46 29.70 4.19 -1.76
CA SER A 46 28.75 5.19 -2.19
C SER A 46 29.06 5.45 -3.66
N LYS A 47 28.67 4.52 -4.53
CA LYS A 47 28.53 4.78 -5.96
C LYS A 47 27.60 5.96 -6.01
N SER A 48 28.13 7.14 -6.33
CA SER A 48 27.35 8.34 -6.52
C SER A 48 26.23 7.95 -7.48
N LEU A 49 25.00 7.91 -6.97
CA LEU A 49 23.85 7.51 -7.77
C LEU A 49 23.66 8.59 -8.82
N HIS A 50 24.24 8.38 -9.99
CA HIS A 50 24.07 9.28 -11.11
C HIS A 50 22.63 9.09 -11.60
N SER A 51 21.75 10.06 -11.31
CA SER A 51 20.32 9.99 -11.64
C SER A 51 20.07 9.72 -13.13
N ALA A 52 20.97 10.18 -13.99
CA ALA A 52 20.93 9.94 -15.45
C ALA A 52 21.15 8.46 -15.84
N SER A 53 21.84 7.67 -15.01
CA SER A 53 22.16 6.26 -15.32
C SER A 53 21.00 5.31 -15.01
N HIS A 54 19.98 5.76 -14.26
CA HIS A 54 18.85 4.93 -13.84
C HIS A 54 17.54 5.72 -13.99
N PRO A 55 17.03 5.89 -15.22
CA PRO A 55 15.80 6.63 -15.47
C PRO A 55 14.57 5.98 -14.83
N TRP A 56 14.59 4.67 -14.60
CA TRP A 56 13.55 3.93 -13.87
C TRP A 56 14.08 3.29 -12.60
N ARG A 57 13.34 3.47 -11.51
CA ARG A 57 13.69 2.93 -10.19
C ARG A 57 12.44 2.57 -9.40
N LYS A 58 12.56 1.53 -8.57
CA LYS A 58 11.52 1.18 -7.60
C LYS A 58 11.51 2.22 -6.48
N ILE A 59 10.32 2.68 -6.12
CA ILE A 59 10.10 3.63 -5.02
C ILE A 59 9.03 3.06 -4.09
N ALA A 60 9.13 3.41 -2.81
CA ALA A 60 8.10 3.15 -1.82
C ALA A 60 7.62 4.50 -1.29
N ILE A 61 6.30 4.74 -1.35
CA ILE A 61 5.68 6.00 -0.92
C ILE A 61 4.76 5.68 0.25
N LYS A 62 4.88 6.44 1.34
CA LYS A 62 3.92 6.41 2.44
C LYS A 62 2.92 7.54 2.23
N LEU A 63 1.64 7.19 2.14
CA LEU A 63 0.53 8.08 1.81
C LEU A 63 -0.53 7.99 2.91
N CYS A 64 -1.13 9.12 3.27
CA CYS A 64 -2.31 9.23 4.10
C CYS A 64 -3.36 10.07 3.36
N TYR A 65 -4.64 9.71 3.44
CA TYR A 65 -5.72 10.43 2.78
C TYR A 65 -7.01 10.37 3.62
N SER A 66 -7.92 11.32 3.41
CA SER A 66 -9.27 11.29 3.99
C SER A 66 -10.17 10.39 3.14
N GLY A 67 -10.71 9.32 3.71
CA GLY A 67 -11.46 8.31 2.94
C GLY A 67 -12.87 8.74 2.47
N TRP A 68 -13.40 9.86 2.95
CA TRP A 68 -14.79 10.26 2.68
C TRP A 68 -15.05 10.66 1.22
N GLU A 69 -14.05 11.24 0.56
CA GLU A 69 -14.17 11.82 -0.79
C GLU A 69 -13.74 10.86 -1.91
N TYR A 70 -13.34 9.64 -1.56
CA TYR A 70 -12.76 8.69 -2.51
C TYR A 70 -13.37 7.31 -2.41
N ASN A 71 -13.44 6.60 -3.53
CA ASN A 71 -13.93 5.22 -3.58
C ASN A 71 -12.85 4.18 -3.21
N GLY A 72 -11.99 4.50 -2.24
CA GLY A 72 -10.86 3.67 -1.83
C GLY A 72 -9.59 3.88 -2.64
N LEU A 73 -8.61 2.98 -2.44
CA LEU A 73 -7.26 3.08 -3.00
C LEU A 73 -7.12 2.46 -4.39
N ALA A 74 -7.75 1.30 -4.61
CA ALA A 74 -7.59 0.55 -5.84
C ALA A 74 -8.35 1.20 -7.00
N TYR A 75 -7.75 1.17 -8.19
CA TYR A 75 -8.43 1.56 -9.42
C TYR A 75 -9.60 0.61 -9.70
N GLN A 76 -10.70 1.15 -10.24
CA GLN A 76 -11.90 0.38 -10.58
C GLN A 76 -12.15 0.48 -12.08
N ASN A 77 -12.40 -0.67 -12.73
CA ASN A 77 -12.80 -0.71 -14.13
C ASN A 77 -14.28 -0.33 -14.25
N GLY A 78 -14.56 0.85 -14.81
CA GLY A 78 -15.91 1.34 -15.08
C GLY A 78 -16.17 2.75 -14.54
N PRO A 79 -17.33 3.35 -14.88
CA PRO A 79 -17.69 4.68 -14.41
C PRO A 79 -17.97 4.67 -12.90
N ALA A 80 -17.08 5.27 -12.12
CA ALA A 80 -17.27 5.49 -10.69
C ALA A 80 -17.83 6.88 -10.40
N ARG A 81 -18.71 6.99 -9.39
CA ARG A 81 -19.27 8.28 -8.95
C ARG A 81 -18.24 9.18 -8.27
N LEU A 82 -17.24 8.57 -7.61
CA LEU A 82 -16.16 9.25 -6.91
C LEU A 82 -14.81 8.71 -7.43
N PRO A 83 -13.77 9.55 -7.47
CA PRO A 83 -12.45 9.11 -7.88
C PRO A 83 -11.86 8.13 -6.85
N THR A 84 -10.91 7.31 -7.31
CA THR A 84 -10.10 6.47 -6.42
C THR A 84 -8.79 7.17 -6.11
N VAL A 85 -8.23 6.92 -4.93
CA VAL A 85 -6.94 7.52 -4.54
C VAL A 85 -5.83 7.04 -5.47
N GLY A 86 -5.89 5.80 -5.96
CA GLY A 86 -4.94 5.27 -6.94
C GLY A 86 -4.94 6.08 -8.23
N ASP A 87 -6.11 6.40 -8.79
CA ASP A 87 -6.22 7.18 -10.03
C ASP A 87 -5.68 8.62 -9.84
N VAL A 88 -6.06 9.28 -8.74
CA VAL A 88 -5.58 10.64 -8.44
C VAL A 88 -4.08 10.67 -8.18
N SER A 89 -3.56 9.69 -7.43
CA SER A 89 -2.12 9.56 -7.17
C SER A 89 -1.35 9.29 -8.47
N PHE A 90 -1.89 8.43 -9.34
CA PHE A 90 -1.30 8.13 -10.62
C PHE A 90 -1.22 9.38 -11.51
N LYS A 91 -2.31 10.15 -11.63
CA LYS A 91 -2.33 11.43 -12.34
C LYS A 91 -1.32 12.43 -11.78
N ALA A 92 -1.19 12.49 -10.45
CA ALA A 92 -0.17 13.32 -9.81
C ALA A 92 1.26 12.87 -10.16
N PHE A 93 1.52 11.57 -10.24
CA PHE A 93 2.84 11.04 -10.64
C PHE A 93 3.16 11.32 -12.10
N VAL A 94 2.18 11.29 -13.00
CA VAL A 94 2.35 11.72 -14.40
C VAL A 94 2.68 13.22 -14.46
N ASN A 95 1.91 14.05 -13.76
CA ASN A 95 2.15 15.50 -13.70
C ASN A 95 3.53 15.84 -13.12
N ALA A 96 3.99 15.06 -12.14
CA ALA A 96 5.32 15.19 -11.56
C ALA A 96 6.45 14.61 -12.43
N ARG A 97 6.15 14.07 -13.63
CA ARG A 97 7.08 13.38 -14.53
C ARG A 97 7.79 12.18 -13.89
N LEU A 98 7.14 11.58 -12.90
CA LEU A 98 7.63 10.39 -12.21
C LEU A 98 7.26 9.10 -12.98
N VAL A 99 6.15 9.17 -13.72
CA VAL A 99 5.65 8.10 -14.59
C VAL A 99 5.38 8.68 -15.97
N ASP A 100 5.76 7.94 -17.01
CA ASP A 100 5.36 8.25 -18.39
C ASP A 100 4.00 7.60 -18.67
N GLU A 101 3.00 8.44 -18.97
CA GLU A 101 1.63 8.02 -19.28
C GLU A 101 1.59 7.04 -20.46
N LYS A 102 2.34 7.31 -21.53
CA LYS A 102 2.31 6.46 -22.73
C LYS A 102 2.93 5.09 -22.44
N ALA A 103 4.01 5.06 -21.67
CA ALA A 103 4.68 3.82 -21.30
C ALA A 103 3.85 2.99 -20.30
N ALA A 104 3.13 3.64 -19.39
CA ALA A 104 2.34 2.95 -18.38
C ALA A 104 1.15 2.16 -18.98
N TRP A 105 0.48 2.67 -20.02
CA TRP A 105 -0.66 2.01 -20.65
C TRP A 105 -0.21 0.83 -21.51
N MET A 106 0.91 0.98 -22.21
CA MET A 106 1.52 -0.11 -23.00
C MET A 106 2.00 -1.28 -22.11
N ALA A 107 2.46 -0.99 -20.88
CA ALA A 107 2.87 -2.03 -19.93
C ALA A 107 1.69 -2.81 -19.32
N VAL A 108 0.48 -2.22 -19.29
CA VAL A 108 -0.74 -2.92 -18.87
C VAL A 108 -1.19 -3.89 -19.95
N ASP A 109 -1.16 -3.46 -21.22
CA ASP A 109 -1.54 -4.29 -22.36
C ASP A 109 -0.68 -5.56 -22.46
N ARG A 110 0.64 -5.42 -22.29
CA ARG A 110 1.58 -6.56 -22.34
C ARG A 110 1.34 -7.61 -21.25
N ARG A 111 0.87 -7.20 -20.05
CA ARG A 111 0.55 -8.13 -18.95
C ARG A 111 -0.81 -8.82 -19.11
N ASN A 112 -1.72 -8.26 -19.91
CA ASN A 112 -3.01 -8.86 -20.19
C ASN A 112 -2.90 -9.99 -21.24
N VAL A 113 -1.84 -9.97 -22.06
CA VAL A 113 -1.53 -11.02 -23.05
C VAL A 113 -0.91 -12.26 -22.39
N GLU A 114 -0.10 -12.08 -21.35
CA GLU A 114 0.57 -13.19 -20.65
C GLU A 114 -0.38 -14.03 -19.75
N GLY A 115 -1.62 -13.58 -19.53
CA GLY A 115 -2.61 -14.23 -18.65
C GLY A 115 -3.64 -15.13 -19.35
N GLN A 116 -3.54 -15.36 -20.67
CA GLN A 116 -4.47 -16.18 -21.45
C GLN A 116 -3.93 -17.55 -21.89
N ILE A 117 -2.86 -18.05 -21.26
CA ILE A 117 -2.35 -19.40 -21.53
C ILE A 117 -2.32 -20.19 -20.23
N GLU A 118 -3.45 -20.82 -19.89
CA GLU A 118 -3.54 -22.16 -19.29
C GLU A 118 -5.04 -22.48 -19.12
N GLU A 119 -5.54 -23.33 -20.01
CA GLU A 119 -6.75 -24.14 -19.85
C GLU A 119 -6.31 -25.58 -19.54
#